data_AF-A0A453C2B8-F1
#
_entry.id   AF-A0A453C2B8-F1
#
_cell.length_a   1.000
_cell.length_b   1.000
_cell.length_c   1.000
_cell.angle_alpha   90.00
_cell.angle_beta   90.00
_cell.angle_gamma   90.00
#
_symmetry.space_group_name_H-M   'P 1'
#
loop_
_entity.id
_entity.type
_entity.pdbx_description
1 polymer ?
#
loop_
_entity_poly.entity_id
_entity_poly.type
_entity_poly.pdbx_seq_one_letter_code
_entity_poly.pdbx_strand_id
1 'polypeptide(L)'
;MWTSDNQKKGYMAITAHFIDESWRLRNILMRFIYVPAPHNAEVIAEKLHESLVEWNLDEKLLTVNVDNCNANDKEIAEIVGKIGKSKLLCEGTLLHMCCCAHILNLIVKDGLDVMQSATEIIRESVAYWTASPKRIEKFEEMAKYKKVKIKRKLRLDCKTRWNSTFVMLDIALPYRPVLERAKEKEKQYEWLPSSEEWAFVVDVVERLRLFYEITELFSGTDYVTANVYFPKICEIKMKMRQWEASSNNTIKEMTKSMTEKIDKYWSNIQGLMAIAIILDPRYKKKMLVACFAMLHGIEPSPYECIEKVDDIVASLRLLLEEYEVENDAYTPDEESMISTMKAHAIMSVFQNIVAQQMPATARLQGEIDQYLNDGLVPYVEKFNVLDWWRVAGTRYPTLRKVARDIFAIPVTTVASESAFSTSGRKLNEHRSRFTPHMVEVLMCSQDWLRNKFKDANTGEASFWTCLQDIQEGMQVHKKCTHTFLVYVLEIYNLLGNVLI
;
A
#
# COMPACT_ATOMS: atom_id res chain seq x y z
N MET A 1 5.67 -8.37 -10.81
CA MET A 1 6.62 -9.19 -11.56
C MET A 1 8.03 -8.74 -11.31
N TRP A 2 8.92 -9.71 -11.24
CA TRP A 2 10.35 -9.52 -11.10
C TRP A 2 11.07 -10.43 -12.07
N THR A 3 12.05 -9.90 -12.80
CA THR A 3 12.92 -10.70 -13.66
C THR A 3 14.13 -11.15 -12.86
N SER A 4 14.31 -12.46 -12.73
CA SER A 4 15.52 -13.03 -12.14
C SER A 4 16.72 -12.76 -13.02
N ASP A 5 17.73 -12.07 -12.50
CA ASP A 5 18.97 -11.82 -13.24
C ASP A 5 19.74 -13.10 -13.56
N ASN A 6 19.70 -14.07 -12.65
CA ASN A 6 20.45 -15.32 -12.74
C ASN A 6 19.78 -16.34 -13.67
N GLN A 7 18.45 -16.40 -13.69
CA GLN A 7 17.70 -17.32 -14.55
C GLN A 7 17.18 -16.69 -15.84
N LYS A 8 17.19 -15.36 -15.93
CA LYS A 8 16.53 -14.57 -16.99
C LYS A 8 15.05 -14.94 -17.17
N LYS A 9 14.36 -15.17 -16.05
CA LYS A 9 12.94 -15.56 -15.99
C LYS A 9 12.11 -14.51 -15.25
N GLY A 10 10.95 -14.17 -15.78
CA GLY A 10 9.96 -13.32 -15.11
C GLY A 10 9.11 -14.12 -14.13
N TYR A 11 9.00 -13.65 -12.90
CA TYR A 11 8.17 -14.23 -11.85
C TYR A 11 7.13 -13.24 -11.37
N MET A 12 5.93 -13.73 -11.09
CA MET A 12 4.79 -13.00 -10.52
C MET A 12 4.61 -13.41 -9.07
N ALA A 13 4.49 -12.45 -8.15
CA ALA A 13 4.15 -12.71 -6.76
C ALA A 13 2.71 -12.25 -6.51
N ILE A 14 1.87 -13.15 -6.01
CA ILE A 14 0.46 -12.90 -5.72
C ILE A 14 0.27 -13.01 -4.22
N THR A 15 -0.13 -11.91 -3.59
CA THR A 15 -0.27 -11.83 -2.13
C THR A 15 -1.72 -11.51 -1.78
N ALA A 16 -2.44 -12.39 -1.10
CA ALA A 16 -3.75 -12.00 -0.54
C ALA A 16 -3.52 -11.09 0.67
N HIS A 17 -4.30 -10.01 0.78
CA HIS A 17 -4.38 -9.25 2.02
C HIS A 17 -5.81 -9.28 2.49
N PHE A 18 -6.07 -9.41 3.78
CA PHE A 18 -7.43 -9.39 4.30
C PHE A 18 -7.40 -9.12 5.78
N ILE A 19 -8.58 -8.88 6.37
CA ILE A 19 -8.73 -8.82 7.81
C ILE A 19 -9.46 -10.09 8.26
N ASP A 20 -8.83 -10.83 9.17
CA ASP A 20 -9.42 -12.07 9.70
C ASP A 20 -10.54 -11.80 10.71
N GLU A 21 -11.20 -12.87 11.18
CA GLU A 21 -12.27 -12.80 12.18
C GLU A 21 -11.81 -12.24 13.53
N SER A 22 -10.51 -12.26 13.82
CA SER A 22 -9.93 -11.64 15.01
C SER A 22 -9.62 -10.16 14.81
N TRP A 23 -10.00 -9.59 13.66
CA TRP A 23 -9.74 -8.22 13.24
C TRP A 23 -8.26 -7.89 13.07
N ARG A 24 -7.50 -8.87 12.58
CA ARG A 24 -6.07 -8.70 12.29
C ARG A 24 -5.83 -8.62 10.79
N LEU A 25 -4.96 -7.70 10.40
CA LEU A 25 -4.44 -7.63 9.04
C LEU A 25 -3.58 -8.86 8.75
N ARG A 26 -3.91 -9.53 7.65
CA ARG A 26 -3.21 -10.68 7.11
C ARG A 26 -2.64 -10.32 5.75
N ASN A 27 -1.43 -10.77 5.49
CA ASN A 27 -0.84 -10.83 4.16
C ASN A 27 -0.25 -12.23 3.95
N ILE A 28 -0.62 -12.87 2.84
CA ILE A 28 -0.22 -14.25 2.56
C ILE A 28 0.27 -14.31 1.13
N LEU A 29 1.54 -14.68 0.94
CA LEU A 29 2.06 -15.01 -0.38
C LEU A 29 1.40 -16.30 -0.86
N MET A 30 0.42 -16.18 -1.75
CA MET A 30 -0.32 -17.31 -2.29
C MET A 30 0.48 -18.00 -3.39
N ARG A 31 0.97 -17.21 -4.34
CA ARG A 31 1.64 -17.69 -5.54
C ARG A 31 2.93 -16.93 -5.79
N PHE A 32 3.92 -17.66 -6.28
CA PHE A 32 5.18 -17.10 -6.78
C PHE A 32 5.51 -17.82 -8.09
N ILE A 33 4.77 -17.49 -9.15
CA ILE A 33 4.75 -18.26 -10.39
C ILE A 33 5.70 -17.68 -11.43
N TYR A 34 6.24 -18.54 -12.28
CA TYR A 34 6.93 -18.10 -13.48
C TYR A 34 5.91 -17.69 -14.56
N VAL A 35 6.19 -16.58 -15.22
CA VAL A 35 5.38 -16.09 -16.34
C VAL A 35 6.25 -16.10 -17.59
N PRO A 36 5.85 -16.86 -18.63
CA PRO A 36 6.59 -16.91 -19.88
C PRO A 36 6.55 -15.57 -20.62
N ALA A 37 7.59 -15.31 -21.41
CA ALA A 37 7.55 -14.21 -22.37
C ALA A 37 6.58 -14.55 -23.53
N PRO A 38 5.90 -13.56 -24.13
CA PRO A 38 5.99 -12.14 -23.82
C PRO A 38 5.24 -11.74 -22.53
N HIS A 39 5.80 -10.80 -21.77
CA HIS A 39 5.15 -10.22 -20.58
C HIS A 39 4.20 -9.08 -20.99
N ASN A 40 3.16 -9.41 -21.77
CA ASN A 40 2.11 -8.47 -22.16
C ASN A 40 0.86 -8.63 -21.27
N ALA A 41 -0.08 -7.69 -21.38
CA ALA A 41 -1.30 -7.68 -20.58
C ALA A 41 -2.09 -9.00 -20.67
N GLU A 42 -2.21 -9.61 -21.85
CA GLU A 42 -2.96 -10.86 -22.05
C GLU A 42 -2.37 -12.04 -21.26
N VAL A 43 -1.05 -12.28 -21.39
CA VAL A 43 -0.35 -13.40 -20.73
C VAL A 43 -0.36 -13.22 -19.21
N ILE A 44 -0.20 -11.98 -18.76
CA ILE A 44 -0.17 -11.67 -17.33
C ILE A 44 -1.58 -11.81 -16.72
N ALA A 45 -2.61 -11.25 -17.38
CA ALA A 45 -4.01 -11.41 -16.98
C ALA A 45 -4.43 -12.89 -16.96
N GLU A 46 -3.99 -13.69 -17.93
CA GLU A 46 -4.24 -15.14 -17.98
C GLU A 46 -3.62 -15.85 -16.77
N LYS A 47 -2.34 -15.62 -16.48
CA LYS A 47 -1.67 -16.27 -15.34
C LYS A 47 -2.22 -15.83 -13.99
N LEU A 48 -2.64 -14.57 -13.88
CA LEU A 48 -3.35 -14.09 -12.71
C LEU A 48 -4.71 -14.78 -12.59
N HIS A 49 -5.55 -14.76 -13.63
CA HIS A 49 -6.87 -15.38 -13.60
C HIS A 49 -6.81 -16.88 -13.28
N GLU A 50 -5.90 -17.64 -13.90
CA GLU A 50 -5.64 -19.04 -13.53
C GLU A 50 -5.34 -19.19 -12.04
N SER A 51 -4.50 -18.30 -11.49
CA SER A 51 -4.16 -18.32 -10.07
C SER A 51 -5.34 -17.99 -9.16
N LEU A 52 -6.25 -17.11 -9.60
CA LEU A 52 -7.46 -16.76 -8.87
C LEU A 52 -8.44 -17.93 -8.83
N VAL A 53 -8.66 -18.57 -9.98
CA VAL A 53 -9.54 -19.75 -10.11
C VAL A 53 -8.99 -20.93 -9.32
N GLU A 54 -7.69 -21.20 -9.37
CA GLU A 54 -7.06 -22.28 -8.60
C GLU A 54 -7.23 -22.13 -7.08
N TRP A 55 -7.47 -20.91 -6.60
CA TRP A 55 -7.73 -20.61 -5.19
C TRP A 55 -9.20 -20.29 -4.90
N ASN A 56 -10.10 -20.41 -5.89
CA ASN A 56 -11.53 -20.06 -5.81
C ASN A 56 -11.79 -18.63 -5.31
N LEU A 57 -11.06 -17.66 -5.86
CA LEU A 57 -11.13 -16.26 -5.47
C LEU A 57 -11.48 -15.30 -6.62
N ASP A 58 -11.70 -15.81 -7.82
CA ASP A 58 -12.06 -15.04 -9.02
C ASP A 58 -13.33 -14.22 -8.83
N GLU A 59 -14.31 -14.71 -8.05
CA GLU A 59 -15.56 -14.00 -7.73
C GLU A 59 -15.50 -13.24 -6.39
N LYS A 60 -14.38 -13.27 -5.67
CA LYS A 60 -14.21 -12.62 -4.34
C LYS A 60 -13.31 -11.39 -4.38
N LEU A 61 -12.87 -11.01 -5.57
CA LEU A 61 -11.87 -9.97 -5.81
C LEU A 61 -12.49 -8.56 -5.75
N LEU A 62 -12.10 -7.76 -4.75
CA LEU A 62 -12.47 -6.33 -4.68
C LEU A 62 -11.52 -5.45 -5.51
N THR A 63 -10.21 -5.54 -5.25
CA THR A 63 -9.21 -4.61 -5.79
C THR A 63 -7.89 -5.31 -6.00
N VAL A 64 -7.21 -4.95 -7.08
CA VAL A 64 -5.87 -5.37 -7.51
C VAL A 64 -4.94 -4.15 -7.41
N ASN A 65 -3.85 -4.24 -6.63
CA ASN A 65 -2.92 -3.13 -6.43
C ASN A 65 -1.60 -3.37 -7.17
N VAL A 66 -1.40 -2.63 -8.26
CA VAL A 66 -0.27 -2.82 -9.18
C VAL A 66 0.61 -1.59 -9.21
N ASP A 67 1.83 -1.75 -9.71
CA ASP A 67 2.70 -0.61 -9.97
C ASP A 67 2.08 0.31 -11.03
N ASN A 68 2.68 1.48 -11.23
CA ASN A 68 2.09 2.49 -12.10
C ASN A 68 2.63 2.36 -13.53
N CYS A 69 2.36 1.22 -14.15
CA CYS A 69 2.73 0.93 -15.52
C CYS A 69 1.51 1.05 -16.45
N ASN A 70 1.63 1.76 -17.57
CA ASN A 70 0.54 1.92 -18.55
C ASN A 70 0.01 0.57 -19.11
N ALA A 71 0.80 -0.50 -19.01
CA ALA A 71 0.37 -1.85 -19.42
C ALA A 71 -0.73 -2.40 -18.49
N ASN A 72 -0.80 -1.92 -17.25
CA ASN A 72 -1.69 -2.44 -16.21
C ASN A 72 -3.15 -2.09 -16.48
N ASP A 73 -3.46 -0.92 -17.07
CA ASP A 73 -4.84 -0.56 -17.43
C ASP A 73 -5.45 -1.57 -18.42
N LYS A 74 -4.67 -2.00 -19.41
CA LYS A 74 -5.08 -3.04 -20.36
C LYS A 74 -5.27 -4.37 -19.67
N GLU A 75 -4.37 -4.72 -18.76
CA GLU A 75 -4.48 -5.98 -18.04
C GLU A 75 -5.70 -6.04 -17.13
N ILE A 76 -5.98 -4.99 -16.38
CA ILE A 76 -7.20 -4.91 -15.57
C ILE A 76 -8.43 -5.10 -16.46
N ALA A 77 -8.47 -4.48 -17.64
CA ALA A 77 -9.56 -4.69 -18.59
C ALA A 77 -9.67 -6.17 -19.05
N GLU A 78 -8.54 -6.84 -19.32
CA GLU A 78 -8.51 -8.28 -19.65
C GLU A 78 -9.01 -9.14 -18.48
N ILE A 79 -8.63 -8.83 -17.24
CA ILE A 79 -9.09 -9.55 -16.04
C ILE A 79 -10.60 -9.38 -15.86
N VAL A 80 -11.12 -8.15 -15.99
CA VAL A 80 -12.55 -7.86 -15.95
C VAL A 80 -13.29 -8.64 -17.05
N GLY A 81 -12.70 -8.73 -18.24
CA GLY A 81 -13.25 -9.52 -19.34
C GLY A 81 -13.28 -11.03 -19.06
N LYS A 82 -12.24 -11.58 -18.42
CA LYS A 82 -12.14 -13.00 -18.07
C LYS A 82 -13.06 -13.41 -16.93
N ILE A 83 -13.13 -12.61 -15.86
CA ILE A 83 -14.01 -12.88 -14.71
C ILE A 83 -15.46 -12.58 -15.08
N GLY A 84 -15.69 -11.46 -15.78
CA GLY A 84 -17.00 -10.95 -16.13
C GLY A 84 -17.48 -9.89 -15.13
N LYS A 85 -17.93 -8.74 -15.66
CA LYS A 85 -18.35 -7.58 -14.87
C LYS A 85 -19.39 -7.90 -13.80
N SER A 86 -20.39 -8.73 -14.13
CA SER A 86 -21.49 -9.07 -13.22
C SER A 86 -21.05 -9.88 -11.99
N LYS A 87 -19.83 -10.41 -11.99
CA LYS A 87 -19.25 -11.18 -10.88
C LYS A 87 -18.30 -10.35 -10.01
N LEU A 88 -18.02 -9.11 -10.42
CA LEU A 88 -17.12 -8.20 -9.72
C LEU A 88 -17.94 -7.10 -9.04
N LEU A 89 -17.52 -6.70 -7.84
CA LEU A 89 -18.08 -5.55 -7.14
C LEU A 89 -17.97 -4.29 -8.01
N CYS A 90 -19.07 -3.55 -8.08
CA CYS A 90 -19.25 -2.31 -8.84
C CYS A 90 -18.82 -2.49 -10.31
N GLU A 91 -19.13 -3.66 -10.89
CA GLU A 91 -18.74 -4.04 -12.26
C GLU A 91 -17.22 -3.95 -12.54
N GLY A 92 -16.40 -4.07 -11.50
CA GLY A 92 -14.94 -3.94 -11.59
C GLY A 92 -14.42 -2.50 -11.61
N THR A 93 -15.26 -1.49 -11.37
CA THR A 93 -14.82 -0.08 -11.31
C THR A 93 -13.84 0.22 -10.17
N LEU A 94 -13.90 -0.58 -9.09
CA LEU A 94 -13.01 -0.49 -7.92
C LEU A 94 -11.81 -1.45 -8.01
N LEU A 95 -11.66 -2.14 -9.15
CA LEU A 95 -10.70 -3.22 -9.28
C LEU A 95 -9.26 -2.72 -9.39
N HIS A 96 -9.02 -1.50 -9.90
CA HIS A 96 -7.66 -1.00 -10.08
C HIS A 96 -7.28 -0.03 -8.97
N MET A 97 -6.21 -0.34 -8.24
CA MET A 97 -5.48 0.60 -7.39
C MET A 97 -4.02 0.68 -7.82
N CYS A 98 -3.45 1.88 -7.78
CA CYS A 98 -2.04 2.08 -8.09
C CYS A 98 -1.20 2.12 -6.81
N CYS A 99 0.02 1.59 -6.89
CA CYS A 99 0.96 1.62 -5.79
C CYS A 99 1.41 3.04 -5.45
N CYS A 100 1.11 3.48 -4.23
CA CYS A 100 1.43 4.82 -3.77
C CYS A 100 2.94 5.03 -3.59
N ALA A 101 3.67 4.00 -3.14
CA ALA A 101 5.13 4.06 -3.02
C ALA A 101 5.80 4.27 -4.39
N HIS A 102 5.26 3.61 -5.43
CA HIS A 102 5.74 3.81 -6.80
C HIS A 102 5.46 5.22 -7.30
N ILE A 103 4.27 5.77 -7.02
CA ILE A 103 3.93 7.15 -7.39
C ILE A 103 4.81 8.16 -6.69
N LEU A 104 5.04 8.00 -5.38
CA LEU A 104 5.98 8.84 -4.64
C LEU A 104 7.39 8.73 -5.21
N ASN A 105 7.82 7.53 -5.62
CA ASN A 105 9.10 7.35 -6.31
C ASN A 105 9.18 8.12 -7.64
N LEU A 106 8.12 8.10 -8.46
CA LEU A 106 8.07 8.86 -9.70
C LEU A 106 8.10 10.37 -9.45
N ILE A 107 7.33 10.86 -8.46
CA ILE A 107 7.29 12.28 -8.10
C ILE A 107 8.66 12.74 -7.62
N VAL A 108 9.28 12.01 -6.68
CA VAL A 108 10.54 12.45 -6.09
C VAL A 108 11.71 12.32 -7.05
N LYS A 109 11.71 11.34 -7.96
CA LYS A 109 12.74 11.23 -9.00
C LYS A 109 12.77 12.46 -9.91
N ASP A 110 11.62 12.93 -10.38
CA ASP A 110 11.55 14.18 -11.15
C ASP A 110 12.16 15.36 -10.35
N GLY A 111 11.96 15.36 -9.02
CA GLY A 111 12.59 16.35 -8.15
C GLY A 111 14.12 16.18 -8.01
N LEU A 112 14.60 14.95 -7.87
CA LEU A 112 16.03 14.62 -7.71
C LEU A 112 16.84 14.87 -8.99
N ASP A 113 16.23 14.80 -10.17
CA ASP A 113 16.90 15.06 -11.45
C ASP A 113 17.50 16.47 -11.49
N VAL A 114 16.88 17.44 -10.81
CA VAL A 114 17.39 18.82 -10.71
C VAL A 114 18.71 18.91 -9.93
N MET A 115 18.98 17.95 -9.04
CA MET A 115 20.23 17.84 -8.28
C MET A 115 21.11 16.66 -8.73
N GLN A 116 20.93 16.18 -9.96
CA GLN A 116 21.61 15.00 -10.47
C GLN A 116 23.15 15.10 -10.36
N SER A 117 23.73 16.27 -10.68
CA SER A 117 25.18 16.50 -10.58
C SER A 117 25.70 16.24 -9.16
N ALA A 118 25.15 16.96 -8.17
CA ALA A 118 25.56 16.81 -6.77
C ALA A 118 25.32 15.38 -6.26
N THR A 119 24.21 14.76 -6.68
CA THR A 119 23.87 13.39 -6.31
C THR A 119 24.88 12.38 -6.84
N GLU A 120 25.31 12.50 -8.10
CA GLU A 120 26.33 11.60 -8.69
C GLU A 120 27.69 11.79 -8.00
N ILE A 121 28.10 13.03 -7.68
CA ILE A 121 29.35 13.28 -6.95
C ILE A 121 29.33 12.64 -5.55
N ILE A 122 28.22 12.78 -4.82
CA ILE A 122 28.08 12.14 -3.49
C ILE A 122 28.06 10.61 -3.65
N ARG A 123 27.37 10.09 -4.66
CA ARG A 123 27.32 8.65 -4.95
C ARG A 123 28.70 8.07 -5.21
N GLU A 124 29.49 8.70 -6.07
CA GLU A 124 30.87 8.30 -6.35
C GLU A 124 31.76 8.43 -5.11
N SER A 125 31.56 9.45 -4.28
CA SER A 125 32.24 9.57 -2.99
C SER A 125 31.96 8.37 -2.08
N VAL A 126 30.69 8.01 -1.95
CA VAL A 126 30.25 6.89 -1.12
C VAL A 126 30.78 5.58 -1.69
N ALA A 127 30.69 5.37 -3.00
CA ALA A 127 31.24 4.20 -3.67
C ALA A 127 32.75 4.07 -3.43
N TYR A 128 33.50 5.17 -3.57
CA TYR A 128 34.93 5.20 -3.31
C TYR A 128 35.25 4.76 -1.88
N TRP A 129 34.60 5.36 -0.88
CA TRP A 129 34.89 5.11 0.54
C TRP A 129 34.40 3.76 1.07
N THR A 130 33.38 3.18 0.42
CA THR A 130 32.82 1.87 0.81
C THR A 130 33.41 0.69 0.03
N ALA A 131 34.23 0.94 -1.00
CA ALA A 131 34.78 -0.09 -1.89
C ALA A 131 35.72 -1.12 -1.22
N SER A 132 36.30 -0.83 -0.05
CA SER A 132 37.20 -1.77 0.63
C SER A 132 37.28 -1.54 2.14
N PRO A 133 37.59 -2.57 2.94
CA PRO A 133 37.79 -2.43 4.39
C PRO A 133 38.83 -1.35 4.74
N LYS A 134 39.94 -1.31 4.01
CA LYS A 134 41.00 -0.31 4.20
C LYS A 134 40.49 1.13 4.06
N ARG A 135 39.63 1.40 3.05
CA ARG A 135 39.05 2.74 2.85
C ARG A 135 38.03 3.06 3.94
N ILE A 136 37.22 2.09 4.34
CA ILE A 136 36.26 2.24 5.43
C ILE A 136 37.00 2.61 6.72
N GLU A 137 37.99 1.84 7.14
CA GLU A 137 38.79 2.11 8.35
C GLU A 137 39.43 3.50 8.33
N LYS A 138 40.03 3.86 7.19
CA LYS A 138 40.63 5.19 7.01
C LYS A 138 39.61 6.33 7.09
N PHE A 139 38.42 6.14 6.53
CA PHE A 139 37.33 7.09 6.67
C PHE A 139 36.88 7.24 8.12
N GLU A 140 36.77 6.12 8.85
CA GLU A 140 36.40 6.12 10.27
C GLU A 140 37.46 6.81 11.14
N GLU A 141 38.75 6.66 10.83
CA GLU A 141 39.84 7.42 11.47
C GLU A 141 39.72 8.93 11.22
N MET A 142 39.45 9.34 9.98
CA MET A 142 39.24 10.74 9.64
C MET A 142 38.01 11.33 10.34
N ALA A 143 36.93 10.54 10.46
CA ALA A 143 35.73 10.94 11.21
C ALA A 143 36.04 11.15 12.70
N LYS A 144 36.80 10.24 13.33
CA LYS A 144 37.29 10.39 14.71
C LYS A 144 38.12 11.67 14.87
N TYR A 145 39.05 11.93 13.95
CA TYR A 145 39.89 13.14 13.96
C TYR A 145 39.05 14.43 13.87
N LYS A 146 38.06 14.46 12.97
CA LYS A 146 37.12 15.59 12.82
C LYS A 146 36.06 15.65 13.93
N LYS A 147 36.10 14.72 14.91
CA LYS A 147 35.12 14.59 15.99
C LYS A 147 33.68 14.41 15.50
N VAL A 148 33.51 13.82 14.31
CA VAL A 148 32.19 13.47 13.76
C VAL A 148 31.81 12.09 14.29
N LYS A 149 30.72 12.02 15.06
CA LYS A 149 30.23 10.75 15.60
C LYS A 149 29.58 9.93 14.48
N ILE A 150 30.11 8.73 14.23
CA ILE A 150 29.54 7.78 13.28
C ILE A 150 28.30 7.14 13.92
N LYS A 151 27.11 7.62 13.55
CA LYS A 151 25.83 7.01 13.93
C LYS A 151 25.36 5.98 12.90
N ARG A 152 25.59 6.26 11.61
CA ARG A 152 25.20 5.43 10.47
C ARG A 152 26.39 5.34 9.51
N LYS A 153 26.74 4.14 9.04
CA LYS A 153 27.81 3.96 8.06
C LYS A 153 27.38 4.50 6.69
N LEU A 154 28.34 5.02 5.91
CA LEU A 154 28.11 5.36 4.50
C LEU A 154 27.55 4.14 3.78
N ARG A 155 26.57 4.38 2.90
CA ARG A 155 25.86 3.31 2.19
C ARG A 155 25.48 3.80 0.81
N LEU A 156 25.86 3.03 -0.22
CA LEU A 156 25.54 3.33 -1.60
C LEU A 156 24.03 3.13 -1.84
N ASP A 157 23.45 4.02 -2.64
CA ASP A 157 22.04 3.96 -3.01
C ASP A 157 21.77 2.92 -4.12
N CYS A 158 20.48 2.63 -4.29
CA CYS A 158 19.94 1.96 -5.46
C CYS A 158 19.33 3.04 -6.35
N LYS A 159 19.96 3.32 -7.51
CA LYS A 159 19.57 4.43 -8.41
C LYS A 159 18.08 4.42 -8.81
N THR A 160 17.45 3.25 -8.81
CA THR A 160 16.03 3.09 -9.17
C THR A 160 15.06 3.34 -8.01
N ARG A 161 15.54 3.47 -6.76
CA ARG A 161 14.73 3.68 -5.55
C ARG A 161 15.10 4.97 -4.84
N TRP A 162 14.25 5.98 -4.97
CA TRP A 162 14.51 7.32 -4.43
C TRP A 162 14.77 7.34 -2.91
N ASN A 163 14.07 6.50 -2.11
CA ASN A 163 14.28 6.39 -0.66
C ASN A 163 15.74 6.06 -0.32
N SER A 164 16.36 5.20 -1.12
CA SER A 164 17.76 4.81 -0.91
C SER A 164 18.73 5.95 -1.24
N THR A 165 18.41 6.75 -2.27
CA THR A 165 19.16 7.97 -2.61
C THR A 165 19.02 9.01 -1.50
N PHE A 166 17.80 9.25 -1.00
CA PHE A 166 17.56 10.12 0.15
C PHE A 166 18.39 9.68 1.35
N VAL A 167 18.35 8.39 1.72
CA VAL A 167 19.13 7.84 2.83
C VAL A 167 20.64 8.03 2.62
N MET A 168 21.16 7.81 1.41
CA MET A 168 22.57 8.06 1.10
C MET A 168 22.94 9.53 1.32
N LEU A 169 22.13 10.46 0.83
CA LEU A 169 22.35 11.90 0.99
C LEU A 169 22.27 12.32 2.46
N ASP A 170 21.21 11.93 3.17
CA ASP A 170 21.00 12.23 4.61
C ASP A 170 22.14 11.70 5.48
N ILE A 171 22.67 10.49 5.18
CA ILE A 171 23.84 9.95 5.86
C ILE A 171 25.11 10.72 5.51
N ALA A 172 25.30 11.12 4.25
CA ALA A 172 26.51 11.81 3.79
C ALA A 172 26.65 13.23 4.36
N LEU A 173 25.52 13.93 4.58
CA LEU A 173 25.48 15.32 5.06
C LEU A 173 26.31 15.56 6.34
N PRO A 174 26.13 14.81 7.44
CA PRO A 174 26.97 14.94 8.64
C PRO A 174 28.46 14.67 8.42
N TYR A 175 28.82 13.95 7.34
CA TYR A 175 30.20 13.61 7.02
C TYR A 175 30.91 14.61 6.11
N ARG A 176 30.25 15.72 5.71
CA ARG A 176 30.88 16.77 4.91
C ARG A 176 32.28 17.18 5.41
N PRO A 177 32.53 17.46 6.72
CA PRO A 177 33.86 17.82 7.20
C PRO A 177 34.90 16.70 7.04
N VAL A 178 34.45 15.43 7.04
CA VAL A 178 35.30 14.26 6.84
C VAL A 178 35.68 14.12 5.36
N LEU A 179 34.73 14.35 4.46
CA LEU A 179 34.96 14.33 3.00
C LEU A 179 35.88 15.48 2.56
N GLU A 180 35.71 16.68 3.13
CA GLU A 180 36.64 17.80 2.90
C GLU A 180 38.07 17.44 3.34
N ARG A 181 38.22 16.82 4.52
CA ARG A 181 39.52 16.32 5.02
C ARG A 181 40.11 15.24 4.12
N ALA A 182 39.26 14.35 3.62
CA ALA A 182 39.65 13.28 2.73
C ALA A 182 40.24 13.86 1.44
N LYS A 183 39.62 14.91 0.88
CA LYS A 183 40.11 15.60 -0.33
C LYS A 183 41.50 16.18 -0.15
N GLU A 184 41.85 16.64 1.05
CA GLU A 184 43.19 17.16 1.37
C GLU A 184 44.27 16.07 1.50
N LYS A 185 43.91 14.83 1.89
CA LYS A 185 44.90 13.79 2.25
C LYS A 185 44.99 12.67 1.24
N GLU A 186 43.92 12.44 0.51
CA GLU A 186 43.77 11.31 -0.39
C GLU A 186 43.87 11.80 -1.82
N LYS A 187 45.07 11.69 -2.38
CA LYS A 187 45.34 12.12 -3.77
C LYS A 187 44.42 11.46 -4.80
N GLN A 188 43.93 10.25 -4.50
CA GLN A 188 43.04 9.46 -5.37
C GLN A 188 41.54 9.75 -5.16
N TYR A 189 41.18 10.62 -4.21
CA TYR A 189 39.79 10.96 -3.93
C TYR A 189 39.43 12.26 -4.66
N GLU A 190 38.59 12.14 -5.69
CA GLU A 190 38.29 13.26 -6.59
C GLU A 190 36.91 13.88 -6.36
N TRP A 191 35.95 13.08 -5.94
CA TRP A 191 34.54 13.45 -5.85
C TRP A 191 34.26 14.21 -4.57
N LEU A 192 34.30 15.54 -4.56
CA LEU A 192 33.84 16.35 -3.43
C LEU A 192 32.87 17.41 -3.96
N PRO A 193 31.61 17.45 -3.48
CA PRO A 193 30.69 18.51 -3.88
C PRO A 193 31.22 19.88 -3.45
N SER A 194 30.95 20.90 -4.25
CA SER A 194 31.21 22.30 -3.91
C SER A 194 30.38 22.76 -2.71
N SER A 195 30.75 23.89 -2.11
CA SER A 195 29.98 24.48 -1.00
C SER A 195 28.54 24.81 -1.39
N GLU A 196 28.31 25.24 -2.63
CA GLU A 196 27.00 25.56 -3.18
C GLU A 196 26.17 24.28 -3.39
N GLU A 197 26.77 23.23 -3.96
CA GLU A 197 26.11 21.93 -4.10
C GLU A 197 25.74 21.32 -2.74
N TRP A 198 26.61 21.41 -1.74
CA TRP A 198 26.28 20.97 -0.39
C TRP A 198 25.11 21.75 0.20
N ALA A 199 25.08 23.07 0.04
CA ALA A 199 23.97 23.89 0.52
C ALA A 199 22.65 23.50 -0.17
N PHE A 200 22.70 23.23 -1.47
CA PHE A 200 21.53 22.78 -2.23
C PHE A 200 21.07 21.38 -1.82
N VAL A 201 21.99 20.43 -1.61
CA VAL A 201 21.68 19.08 -1.12
C VAL A 201 20.99 19.15 0.25
N VAL A 202 21.48 19.99 1.18
CA VAL A 202 20.83 20.19 2.48
C VAL A 202 19.38 20.66 2.31
N ASP A 203 19.16 21.66 1.46
CA ASP A 203 17.85 22.26 1.21
C ASP A 203 16.85 21.24 0.61
N VAL A 204 17.30 20.45 -0.38
CA VAL A 204 16.46 19.42 -1.01
C VAL A 204 16.22 18.23 -0.08
N VAL A 205 17.23 17.73 0.62
CA VAL A 205 17.07 16.61 1.58
C VAL A 205 16.05 16.99 2.66
N GLU A 206 16.09 18.21 3.21
CA GLU A 206 15.13 18.61 4.24
C GLU A 206 13.69 18.65 3.71
N ARG A 207 13.48 19.00 2.44
CA ARG A 207 12.17 18.95 1.78
C ARG A 207 11.70 17.52 1.54
N LEU A 208 12.59 16.67 1.02
CA LEU A 208 12.29 15.27 0.71
C LEU A 208 12.09 14.41 1.96
N ARG A 209 12.51 14.87 3.15
CA ARG A 209 12.29 14.18 4.42
C ARG A 209 10.82 13.85 4.66
N LEU A 210 9.90 14.77 4.36
CA LEU A 210 8.46 14.55 4.47
C LEU A 210 8.00 13.38 3.60
N PHE A 211 8.46 13.33 2.35
CA PHE A 211 8.12 12.25 1.43
C PHE A 211 8.65 10.91 1.97
N TYR A 212 9.81 10.93 2.62
CA TYR A 212 10.47 9.72 3.10
C TYR A 212 9.70 9.15 4.29
N GLU A 213 9.37 10.01 5.26
CA GLU A 213 8.56 9.65 6.42
C GLU A 213 7.18 9.11 6.01
N ILE A 214 6.53 9.75 5.04
CA ILE A 214 5.23 9.28 4.52
C ILE A 214 5.38 7.96 3.77
N THR A 215 6.46 7.76 3.01
CA THR A 215 6.68 6.49 2.30
C THR A 215 6.93 5.34 3.28
N GLU A 216 7.71 5.57 4.34
CA GLU A 216 7.90 4.58 5.42
C GLU A 216 6.55 4.27 6.09
N LEU A 217 5.75 5.30 6.39
CA LEU A 217 4.41 5.15 6.96
C LEU A 217 3.45 4.38 6.03
N PHE A 218 3.56 4.52 4.72
CA PHE A 218 2.76 3.76 3.75
C PHE A 218 3.28 2.33 3.53
N SER A 219 4.53 2.07 3.89
CA SER A 219 5.18 0.76 3.77
C SER A 219 4.90 -0.17 4.95
N GLY A 220 4.15 0.30 5.96
CA GLY A 220 3.71 -0.49 7.10
C GLY A 220 2.83 -1.68 6.69
N THR A 221 2.94 -2.77 7.45
CA THR A 221 2.20 -4.02 7.21
C THR A 221 1.42 -4.51 8.43
N ASP A 222 1.60 -3.85 9.57
CA ASP A 222 1.06 -4.19 10.88
C ASP A 222 -0.10 -3.25 11.31
N TYR A 223 -0.43 -2.26 10.49
CA TYR A 223 -1.56 -1.35 10.69
C TYR A 223 -2.23 -0.99 9.36
N VAL A 224 -3.44 -0.43 9.46
CA VAL A 224 -4.23 0.01 8.30
C VAL A 224 -3.57 1.23 7.67
N THR A 225 -3.27 1.17 6.38
CA THR A 225 -2.67 2.27 5.62
C THR A 225 -3.69 3.06 4.80
N ALA A 226 -4.83 2.46 4.43
CA ALA A 226 -5.86 3.08 3.60
C ALA A 226 -6.42 4.40 4.20
N ASN A 227 -6.72 4.42 5.51
CA ASN A 227 -7.21 5.61 6.22
C ASN A 227 -6.10 6.64 6.54
N VAL A 228 -4.84 6.32 6.25
CA VAL A 228 -3.70 7.22 6.46
C VAL A 228 -3.34 7.95 5.15
N TYR A 229 -3.62 7.32 4.01
CA TYR A 229 -3.21 7.80 2.70
C TYR A 229 -3.65 9.22 2.39
N PHE A 230 -4.97 9.46 2.40
CA PHE A 230 -5.54 10.69 1.86
C PHE A 230 -5.04 11.94 2.61
N PRO A 231 -5.05 12.00 3.96
CA PRO A 231 -4.48 13.12 4.71
C PRO A 231 -3.00 13.36 4.40
N LYS A 232 -2.20 12.30 4.27
CA LYS A 232 -0.75 12.41 4.05
C LYS A 232 -0.40 12.89 2.65
N ILE A 233 -1.16 12.50 1.64
CA ILE A 233 -0.98 13.10 0.30
C ILE A 233 -1.42 14.57 0.27
N CYS A 234 -2.51 14.94 0.98
CA CYS A 234 -2.88 16.34 1.13
C CYS A 234 -1.76 17.16 1.80
N GLU A 235 -1.10 16.59 2.81
CA GLU A 235 0.07 17.19 3.48
C GLU A 235 1.22 17.43 2.51
N ILE A 236 1.55 16.44 1.66
CA ILE A 236 2.54 16.58 0.59
C ILE A 236 2.17 17.72 -0.36
N LYS A 237 0.94 17.72 -0.89
CA LYS A 237 0.49 18.75 -1.83
C LYS A 237 0.53 20.15 -1.22
N MET A 238 0.13 20.29 0.05
CA MET A 238 0.23 21.56 0.77
C MET A 238 1.68 22.04 0.84
N LYS A 239 2.62 21.14 1.18
CA LYS A 239 4.04 21.48 1.30
C LYS A 239 4.65 21.85 -0.05
N MET A 240 4.28 21.14 -1.11
CA MET A 240 4.70 21.48 -2.47
C MET A 240 4.22 22.89 -2.86
N ARG A 241 2.97 23.27 -2.59
CA ARG A 241 2.50 24.66 -2.83
C ARG A 241 3.34 25.71 -2.10
N GLN A 242 3.79 25.43 -0.89
CA GLN A 242 4.71 26.33 -0.17
C GLN A 242 6.06 26.44 -0.89
N TRP A 243 6.55 25.37 -1.50
CA TRP A 243 7.80 25.36 -2.26
C TRP A 243 7.68 26.07 -3.61
N GLU A 244 6.50 26.09 -4.23
CA GLU A 244 6.22 26.92 -5.42
C GLU A 244 6.37 28.43 -5.13
N ALA A 245 6.18 28.83 -3.87
CA ALA A 245 6.41 30.21 -3.42
C ALA A 245 7.89 30.49 -3.03
N SER A 246 8.79 29.52 -3.15
CA SER A 246 10.21 29.65 -2.77
C SER A 246 10.91 30.78 -3.54
N SER A 247 11.87 31.46 -2.91
CA SER A 247 12.73 32.43 -3.61
C SER A 247 13.73 31.77 -4.56
N ASN A 248 14.00 30.46 -4.39
CA ASN A 248 14.93 29.71 -5.22
C ASN A 248 14.21 29.18 -6.48
N ASN A 249 14.60 29.70 -7.65
CA ASN A 249 14.01 29.31 -8.95
C ASN A 249 14.17 27.83 -9.26
N THR A 250 15.31 27.22 -8.88
CA THR A 250 15.56 25.79 -9.07
C THR A 250 14.57 24.95 -8.26
N ILE A 251 14.26 25.36 -7.03
CA ILE A 251 13.24 24.70 -6.19
C ILE A 251 11.83 24.90 -6.77
N LYS A 252 11.53 26.06 -7.35
CA LYS A 252 10.25 26.31 -8.03
C LYS A 252 10.05 25.38 -9.22
N GLU A 253 11.05 25.26 -10.08
CA GLU A 253 11.02 24.39 -11.26
C GLU A 253 10.91 22.91 -10.85
N MET A 254 11.71 22.49 -9.87
CA MET A 254 11.63 21.16 -9.25
C MET A 254 10.21 20.86 -8.76
N THR A 255 9.64 21.79 -7.99
CA THR A 255 8.31 21.62 -7.39
C THR A 255 7.23 21.55 -8.46
N LYS A 256 7.31 22.39 -9.50
CA LYS A 256 6.36 22.37 -10.62
C LYS A 256 6.32 21.01 -11.31
N SER A 257 7.49 20.42 -11.63
CA SER A 257 7.56 19.08 -12.23
C SER A 257 6.95 18.02 -11.31
N MET A 258 7.24 18.09 -10.01
CA MET A 258 6.66 17.19 -9.02
C MET A 258 5.13 17.35 -8.93
N THR A 259 4.61 18.59 -9.00
CA THR A 259 3.17 18.91 -8.93
C THR A 259 2.42 18.34 -10.13
N GLU A 260 2.95 18.50 -11.34
CA GLU A 260 2.38 17.92 -12.56
C GLU A 260 2.28 16.39 -12.47
N LYS A 261 3.29 15.74 -11.87
CA LYS A 261 3.33 14.29 -11.69
C LYS A 261 2.30 13.80 -10.67
N ILE A 262 2.15 14.48 -9.53
CA ILE A 262 1.17 14.07 -8.51
C ILE A 262 -0.27 14.29 -8.99
N ASP A 263 -0.55 15.36 -9.73
CA ASP A 263 -1.88 15.65 -10.26
C ASP A 263 -2.33 14.60 -11.29
N LYS A 264 -1.40 14.11 -12.12
CA LYS A 264 -1.66 13.01 -13.07
C LYS A 264 -2.18 11.75 -12.40
N TYR A 265 -1.70 11.42 -11.20
CA TYR A 265 -2.02 10.16 -10.51
C TYR A 265 -3.05 10.30 -9.40
N TRP A 266 -3.36 11.53 -8.99
CA TRP A 266 -4.32 11.82 -7.93
C TRP A 266 -5.72 11.29 -8.24
N SER A 267 -6.18 11.42 -9.49
CA SER A 267 -7.51 10.97 -9.93
C SER A 267 -7.74 9.48 -9.71
N ASN A 268 -6.68 8.67 -9.80
CA ASN A 268 -6.77 7.22 -9.82
C ASN A 268 -6.86 6.60 -8.42
N ILE A 269 -6.61 7.37 -7.36
CA ILE A 269 -6.39 6.83 -5.99
C ILE A 269 -7.30 7.49 -4.96
N GLN A 270 -7.89 8.64 -5.32
CA GLN A 270 -8.69 9.44 -4.39
C GLN A 270 -9.97 8.73 -3.90
N GLY A 271 -10.64 7.91 -4.73
CA GLY A 271 -11.98 7.37 -4.44
C GLY A 271 -12.03 6.41 -3.25
N LEU A 272 -11.45 5.22 -3.40
CA LEU A 272 -11.40 4.19 -2.35
C LEU A 272 -10.71 4.70 -1.07
N MET A 273 -9.66 5.50 -1.23
CA MET A 273 -8.94 6.05 -0.08
C MET A 273 -9.76 7.13 0.64
N ALA A 274 -10.60 7.89 -0.06
CA ALA A 274 -11.55 8.80 0.58
C ALA A 274 -12.64 8.04 1.33
N ILE A 275 -13.14 6.91 0.78
CA ILE A 275 -14.06 6.01 1.49
C ILE A 275 -13.41 5.51 2.80
N ALA A 276 -12.13 5.12 2.77
CA ALA A 276 -11.40 4.72 3.97
C ALA A 276 -11.35 5.83 5.05
N ILE A 277 -11.30 7.11 4.66
CA ILE A 277 -11.40 8.24 5.60
C ILE A 277 -12.80 8.37 6.19
N ILE A 278 -13.85 8.20 5.37
CA ILE A 278 -15.23 8.21 5.88
C ILE A 278 -15.41 7.13 6.93
N LEU A 279 -14.87 5.93 6.69
CA LEU A 279 -14.95 4.77 7.58
C LEU A 279 -14.06 4.89 8.82
N ASP A 280 -13.17 5.88 8.93
CA ASP A 280 -12.46 6.15 10.18
C ASP A 280 -13.37 6.99 11.10
N PRO A 281 -13.75 6.47 12.28
CA PRO A 281 -14.72 7.11 13.17
C PRO A 281 -14.19 8.40 13.82
N ARG A 282 -12.87 8.67 13.75
CA ARG A 282 -12.26 9.93 14.19
C ARG A 282 -12.40 11.04 13.15
N TYR A 283 -12.64 10.66 11.89
CA TYR A 283 -12.53 11.55 10.74
C TYR A 283 -13.89 11.83 10.08
N LYS A 284 -14.54 10.77 9.58
CA LYS A 284 -15.79 10.85 8.80
C LYS A 284 -15.73 11.93 7.70
N LYS A 285 -16.88 12.54 7.36
CA LYS A 285 -16.97 13.64 6.37
C LYS A 285 -16.05 14.82 6.69
N LYS A 286 -15.88 15.16 7.98
CA LYS A 286 -15.19 16.38 8.41
C LYS A 286 -13.73 16.41 7.98
N MET A 287 -13.04 15.27 8.04
CA MET A 287 -11.65 15.18 7.58
C MET A 287 -11.54 15.36 6.07
N LEU A 288 -12.45 14.78 5.28
CA LEU A 288 -12.43 14.96 3.84
C LEU A 288 -12.70 16.40 3.43
N VAL A 289 -13.66 17.08 4.09
CA VAL A 289 -13.89 18.52 3.86
C VAL A 289 -12.60 19.31 4.13
N ALA A 290 -11.92 19.04 5.24
CA ALA A 290 -10.64 19.67 5.54
C ALA A 290 -9.58 19.36 4.47
N CYS A 291 -9.44 18.09 4.07
CA CYS A 291 -8.49 17.68 3.03
C CYS A 291 -8.77 18.36 1.68
N PHE A 292 -10.03 18.38 1.22
CA PHE A 292 -10.40 19.06 -0.03
C PHE A 292 -10.19 20.57 0.07
N ALA A 293 -10.46 21.18 1.23
CA ALA A 293 -10.18 22.59 1.43
C ALA A 293 -8.68 22.89 1.27
N MET A 294 -7.84 22.09 1.92
CA MET A 294 -6.38 22.19 1.82
C MET A 294 -5.87 21.96 0.39
N LEU A 295 -6.51 21.06 -0.36
CA LEU A 295 -6.20 20.78 -1.76
C LEU A 295 -6.64 21.88 -2.72
N HIS A 296 -7.49 22.82 -2.34
CA HIS A 296 -7.98 23.87 -3.25
C HIS A 296 -7.39 25.26 -2.98
N GLY A 297 -6.70 25.47 -1.86
CA GLY A 297 -6.02 26.75 -1.56
C GLY A 297 -6.83 27.60 -0.58
N ILE A 298 -6.62 28.92 -0.57
CA ILE A 298 -7.03 29.78 0.57
C ILE A 298 -8.55 30.03 0.66
N GLU A 299 -9.36 29.86 -0.39
CA GLU A 299 -10.83 29.98 -0.26
C GLU A 299 -11.61 29.08 -1.25
N PRO A 300 -11.63 27.75 -1.04
CA PRO A 300 -12.66 26.93 -1.66
C PRO A 300 -14.01 27.29 -1.05
N SER A 301 -15.06 27.37 -1.88
CA SER A 301 -16.41 27.48 -1.33
C SER A 301 -16.65 26.22 -0.47
N PRO A 302 -17.15 26.36 0.78
CA PRO A 302 -17.51 25.21 1.59
C PRO A 302 -18.43 24.24 0.84
N TYR A 303 -19.26 24.79 -0.07
CA TYR A 303 -20.16 24.04 -0.93
C TYR A 303 -19.44 23.06 -1.86
N GLU A 304 -18.42 23.48 -2.61
CA GLU A 304 -17.67 22.58 -3.53
C GLU A 304 -16.96 21.45 -2.79
N CYS A 305 -16.42 21.72 -1.60
CA CYS A 305 -15.80 20.68 -0.79
C CYS A 305 -16.85 19.69 -0.26
N ILE A 306 -18.03 20.17 0.13
CA ILE A 306 -19.13 19.34 0.60
C ILE A 306 -19.68 18.47 -0.53
N GLU A 307 -19.87 19.05 -1.73
CA GLU A 307 -20.35 18.34 -2.92
C GLU A 307 -19.43 17.16 -3.26
N LYS A 308 -18.11 17.37 -3.30
CA LYS A 308 -17.13 16.28 -3.49
C LYS A 308 -17.22 15.21 -2.41
N VAL A 309 -17.48 15.59 -1.16
CA VAL A 309 -17.64 14.62 -0.07
C VAL A 309 -18.93 13.83 -0.23
N ASP A 310 -20.00 14.47 -0.67
CA ASP A 310 -21.28 13.81 -0.90
C ASP A 310 -21.22 12.85 -2.10
N ASP A 311 -20.42 13.13 -3.13
CA ASP A 311 -20.12 12.17 -4.21
C ASP A 311 -19.42 10.89 -3.68
N ILE A 312 -18.47 11.04 -2.75
CA ILE A 312 -17.80 9.89 -2.12
C ILE A 312 -18.78 9.12 -1.22
N VAL A 313 -19.67 9.82 -0.51
CA VAL A 313 -20.72 9.18 0.31
C VAL A 313 -21.71 8.43 -0.58
N ALA A 314 -22.09 8.99 -1.73
CA ALA A 314 -22.92 8.31 -2.72
C ALA A 314 -22.22 7.04 -3.26
N SER A 315 -20.92 7.12 -3.55
CA SER A 315 -20.12 5.96 -3.94
C SER A 315 -20.10 4.88 -2.86
N LEU A 316 -19.96 5.28 -1.58
CA LEU A 316 -20.05 4.35 -0.45
C LEU A 316 -21.45 3.72 -0.33
N ARG A 317 -22.52 4.47 -0.59
CA ARG A 317 -23.89 3.95 -0.58
C ARG A 317 -24.08 2.86 -1.63
N LEU A 318 -23.63 3.09 -2.86
CA LEU A 318 -23.67 2.09 -3.93
C LEU A 318 -22.90 0.82 -3.55
N LEU A 319 -21.72 0.98 -2.93
CA LEU A 319 -20.96 -0.16 -2.44
C LEU A 319 -21.71 -0.95 -1.36
N LEU A 320 -22.44 -0.28 -0.45
CA LEU A 320 -23.23 -0.98 0.57
C LEU A 320 -24.42 -1.76 -0.01
N GLU A 321 -25.05 -1.24 -1.07
CA GLU A 321 -26.16 -1.93 -1.74
C GLU A 321 -25.73 -3.29 -2.29
N GLU A 322 -24.54 -3.39 -2.89
CA GLU A 322 -23.99 -4.67 -3.37
C GLU A 322 -23.74 -5.67 -2.24
N TYR A 323 -23.30 -5.20 -1.07
CA TYR A 323 -23.06 -6.05 0.10
C TYR A 323 -24.34 -6.57 0.77
N GLU A 324 -25.50 -5.93 0.52
CA GLU A 324 -26.79 -6.45 0.99
C GLU A 324 -27.44 -7.43 0.03
N VAL A 325 -27.35 -7.21 -1.28
CA VAL A 325 -27.88 -8.15 -2.29
C VAL A 325 -27.31 -9.56 -2.09
N GLU A 326 -26.02 -9.65 -1.72
CA GLU A 326 -25.40 -10.94 -1.39
C GLU A 326 -25.91 -11.58 -0.10
N ASN A 327 -26.35 -10.79 0.89
CA ASN A 327 -26.91 -11.33 2.13
C ASN A 327 -28.33 -11.89 1.92
N ASP A 328 -29.13 -11.28 1.04
CA ASP A 328 -30.51 -11.71 0.76
C ASP A 328 -30.58 -12.95 -0.16
N ALA A 329 -29.53 -13.24 -0.92
CA ALA A 329 -29.41 -14.49 -1.69
C ALA A 329 -29.24 -15.74 -0.81
N TYR A 330 -29.02 -15.57 0.50
CA TYR A 330 -28.86 -16.64 1.48
C TYR A 330 -30.21 -16.98 2.16
N THR A 331 -30.87 -18.04 1.68
CA THR A 331 -31.94 -18.70 2.44
C THR A 331 -31.32 -19.66 3.46
N PRO A 332 -31.66 -19.60 4.76
CA PRO A 332 -31.14 -20.58 5.71
C PRO A 332 -31.69 -21.98 5.38
N ASP A 333 -30.83 -23.00 5.41
CA ASP A 333 -31.20 -24.42 5.31
C ASP A 333 -32.37 -24.74 6.26
N GLU A 334 -33.44 -25.34 5.70
CA GLU A 334 -34.71 -25.65 6.36
C GLU A 334 -34.59 -26.65 7.54
N GLU A 335 -33.41 -27.23 7.81
CA GLU A 335 -33.28 -28.35 8.74
C GLU A 335 -33.32 -28.00 10.24
N SER A 336 -33.27 -26.72 10.63
CA SER A 336 -33.26 -26.34 12.06
C SER A 336 -34.65 -26.05 12.66
N MET A 337 -35.74 -26.18 11.91
CA MET A 337 -37.07 -25.64 12.29
C MET A 337 -38.01 -26.60 13.05
N ILE A 338 -37.54 -27.76 13.50
CA ILE A 338 -38.41 -28.77 14.16
C ILE A 338 -38.05 -28.95 15.65
N SER A 339 -38.26 -27.94 16.52
CA SER A 339 -38.36 -28.25 17.97
C SER A 339 -38.99 -27.20 18.91
N THR A 340 -39.71 -26.14 18.49
CA THR A 340 -40.27 -25.21 19.51
C THR A 340 -41.59 -24.50 19.13
N MET A 341 -42.62 -25.27 18.79
CA MET A 341 -43.89 -24.74 18.24
C MET A 341 -44.92 -24.16 19.24
N LYS A 342 -44.59 -23.80 20.50
CA LYS A 342 -45.63 -23.25 21.42
C LYS A 342 -45.33 -21.94 22.14
N ALA A 343 -44.12 -21.39 22.05
CA ALA A 343 -43.79 -20.10 22.68
C ALA A 343 -43.65 -18.93 21.67
N HIS A 344 -43.72 -19.19 20.36
CA HIS A 344 -43.19 -18.27 19.36
C HIS A 344 -44.21 -17.41 18.58
N ALA A 345 -45.52 -17.54 18.82
CA ALA A 345 -46.53 -16.87 17.96
C ALA A 345 -46.45 -15.35 17.99
N ILE A 346 -46.25 -14.74 19.18
CA ILE A 346 -46.09 -13.28 19.28
C ILE A 346 -44.73 -12.85 18.74
N MET A 347 -43.69 -13.65 18.98
CA MET A 347 -42.34 -13.34 18.50
C MET A 347 -42.23 -13.49 16.98
N SER A 348 -42.93 -14.45 16.36
CA SER A 348 -42.99 -14.60 14.90
C SER A 348 -43.84 -13.51 14.25
N VAL A 349 -44.95 -13.11 14.88
CA VAL A 349 -45.73 -11.95 14.45
C VAL A 349 -44.90 -10.66 14.59
N PHE A 350 -44.17 -10.48 15.68
CA PHE A 350 -43.25 -9.35 15.88
C PHE A 350 -42.12 -9.36 14.83
N GLN A 351 -41.47 -10.50 14.59
CA GLN A 351 -40.45 -10.66 13.55
C GLN A 351 -41.00 -10.35 12.16
N ASN A 352 -42.22 -10.80 11.84
CA ASN A 352 -42.87 -10.49 10.57
C ASN A 352 -43.23 -9.00 10.44
N ILE A 353 -43.72 -8.36 11.50
CA ILE A 353 -44.00 -6.91 11.51
C ILE A 353 -42.70 -6.11 11.32
N VAL A 354 -41.63 -6.49 12.00
CA VAL A 354 -40.31 -5.86 11.89
C VAL A 354 -39.70 -6.09 10.50
N ALA A 355 -39.82 -7.29 9.94
CA ALA A 355 -39.35 -7.62 8.59
C ALA A 355 -40.13 -6.87 7.49
N GLN A 356 -41.41 -6.57 7.71
CA GLN A 356 -42.26 -5.83 6.78
C GLN A 356 -42.11 -4.30 6.89
N GLN A 357 -41.42 -3.77 7.91
CA GLN A 357 -41.46 -2.33 8.22
C GLN A 357 -40.46 -1.46 7.46
N MET A 358 -39.40 -2.00 6.84
CA MET A 358 -38.48 -1.19 6.02
C MET A 358 -37.88 -1.97 4.85
N PRO A 359 -37.92 -1.40 3.62
CA PRO A 359 -37.12 -1.90 2.50
C PRO A 359 -35.64 -1.97 2.89
N ALA A 360 -34.90 -2.96 2.38
CA ALA A 360 -33.46 -3.13 2.59
C ALA A 360 -32.67 -1.82 2.34
N THR A 361 -32.98 -1.12 1.25
CA THR A 361 -32.42 0.19 0.91
C THR A 361 -32.66 1.27 1.97
N ALA A 362 -33.82 1.29 2.63
CA ALA A 362 -34.11 2.23 3.70
C ALA A 362 -33.33 1.91 4.99
N ARG A 363 -33.03 0.63 5.22
CA ARG A 363 -32.21 0.16 6.35
C ARG A 363 -30.74 0.55 6.17
N LEU A 364 -30.18 0.34 4.97
CA LEU A 364 -28.83 0.76 4.59
C LEU A 364 -28.64 2.27 4.72
N GLN A 365 -29.61 3.02 4.20
CA GLN A 365 -29.61 4.47 4.27
C GLN A 365 -29.60 4.93 5.74
N GLY A 366 -30.44 4.29 6.58
CA GLY A 366 -30.45 4.52 8.02
C GLY A 366 -29.13 4.18 8.71
N GLU A 367 -28.46 3.09 8.33
CA GLU A 367 -27.18 2.66 8.89
C GLU A 367 -26.04 3.66 8.60
N ILE A 368 -25.88 4.06 7.33
CA ILE A 368 -24.87 5.04 6.92
C ILE A 368 -25.16 6.39 7.58
N ASP A 369 -26.39 6.87 7.52
CA ASP A 369 -26.74 8.17 8.07
C ASP A 369 -26.57 8.17 9.61
N GLN A 370 -26.90 7.07 10.30
CA GLN A 370 -26.62 6.92 11.72
C GLN A 370 -25.11 6.97 12.00
N TYR A 371 -24.29 6.22 11.27
CA TYR A 371 -22.84 6.26 11.43
C TYR A 371 -22.27 7.67 11.20
N LEU A 372 -22.71 8.36 10.14
CA LEU A 372 -22.22 9.69 9.80
C LEU A 372 -22.65 10.77 10.81
N ASN A 373 -23.83 10.61 11.41
CA ASN A 373 -24.37 11.53 12.42
C ASN A 373 -23.83 11.28 13.83
N ASP A 374 -23.40 10.06 14.14
CA ASP A 374 -22.77 9.76 15.43
C ASP A 374 -21.53 10.65 15.64
N GLY A 375 -21.25 11.00 16.90
CA GLY A 375 -20.10 11.84 17.25
C GLY A 375 -18.76 11.28 16.75
N LEU A 376 -17.78 12.17 16.52
CA LEU A 376 -16.42 11.74 16.22
C LEU A 376 -15.78 11.10 17.45
N VAL A 377 -15.02 10.02 17.23
CA VAL A 377 -14.16 9.45 18.26
C VAL A 377 -13.00 10.42 18.53
N PRO A 378 -12.71 10.78 19.79
CA PRO A 378 -11.58 11.64 20.12
C PRO A 378 -10.25 11.08 19.61
N TYR A 379 -9.33 11.97 19.24
CA TYR A 379 -7.99 11.56 18.85
C TYR A 379 -7.22 11.03 20.06
N VAL A 380 -6.74 9.79 19.95
CA VAL A 380 -5.88 9.13 20.95
C VAL A 380 -4.65 8.61 20.22
N GLU A 381 -3.47 8.79 20.82
CA GLU A 381 -2.17 8.46 20.21
C GLU A 381 -2.07 6.97 19.78
N LYS A 382 -2.68 6.07 20.55
CA LYS A 382 -2.69 4.62 20.29
C LYS A 382 -4.07 4.11 19.88
N PHE A 383 -4.74 4.80 18.96
CA PHE A 383 -6.02 4.35 18.43
C PHE A 383 -5.84 3.26 17.36
N ASN A 384 -6.49 2.12 17.54
CA ASN A 384 -6.60 1.08 16.54
C ASN A 384 -8.01 1.06 15.92
N VAL A 385 -8.09 1.41 14.64
CA VAL A 385 -9.35 1.47 13.90
C VAL A 385 -10.03 0.10 13.78
N LEU A 386 -9.25 -0.98 13.69
CA LEU A 386 -9.78 -2.34 13.59
C LEU A 386 -10.40 -2.80 14.90
N ASP A 387 -9.79 -2.48 16.04
CA ASP A 387 -10.39 -2.77 17.35
C ASP A 387 -11.72 -2.02 17.55
N TRP A 388 -11.82 -0.78 17.05
CA TRP A 388 -13.06 -0.02 17.10
C TRP A 388 -14.16 -0.68 16.27
N TRP A 389 -13.87 -1.04 15.02
CA TRP A 389 -14.84 -1.72 14.16
C TRP A 389 -15.16 -3.16 14.62
N ARG A 390 -14.23 -3.82 15.33
CA ARG A 390 -14.50 -5.11 15.99
C ARG A 390 -15.60 -4.97 17.03
N VAL A 391 -15.54 -3.93 17.88
CA VAL A 391 -16.39 -3.80 19.06
C VAL A 391 -17.57 -2.86 18.83
N ALA A 392 -17.31 -1.57 18.56
CA ALA A 392 -18.34 -0.55 18.37
C ALA A 392 -19.01 -0.65 16.99
N GLY A 393 -18.29 -1.19 16.00
CA GLY A 393 -18.79 -1.40 14.64
C GLY A 393 -19.95 -2.39 14.53
N THR A 394 -20.24 -3.19 15.56
CA THR A 394 -21.39 -4.12 15.56
C THR A 394 -22.74 -3.42 15.43
N ARG A 395 -22.80 -2.11 15.72
CA ARG A 395 -23.97 -1.25 15.50
C ARG A 395 -24.26 -0.96 14.02
N TYR A 396 -23.28 -1.21 13.14
CA TYR A 396 -23.36 -0.98 11.70
C TYR A 396 -22.94 -2.28 10.97
N PRO A 397 -23.83 -3.28 10.89
CA PRO A 397 -23.46 -4.62 10.43
C PRO A 397 -22.96 -4.66 8.99
N THR A 398 -23.56 -3.91 8.06
CA THR A 398 -23.15 -3.91 6.65
C THR A 398 -21.93 -3.02 6.45
N LEU A 399 -21.91 -1.83 7.05
CA LEU A 399 -20.79 -0.91 7.01
C LEU A 399 -19.53 -1.49 7.65
N ARG A 400 -19.68 -2.34 8.68
CA ARG A 400 -18.57 -3.09 9.30
C ARG A 400 -17.92 -4.07 8.34
N LYS A 401 -18.69 -4.72 7.46
CA LYS A 401 -18.14 -5.58 6.39
C LYS A 401 -17.34 -4.73 5.41
N VAL A 402 -17.94 -3.65 4.90
CA VAL A 402 -17.27 -2.71 4.00
C VAL A 402 -16.00 -2.12 4.64
N ALA A 403 -16.02 -1.76 5.92
CA ALA A 403 -14.86 -1.26 6.64
C ALA A 403 -13.73 -2.29 6.77
N ARG A 404 -14.08 -3.53 7.11
CA ARG A 404 -13.12 -4.65 7.13
C ARG A 404 -12.43 -4.81 5.77
N ASP A 405 -13.18 -4.57 4.71
CA ASP A 405 -12.79 -4.90 3.36
C ASP A 405 -11.95 -3.76 2.73
N ILE A 406 -12.37 -2.52 2.92
CA ILE A 406 -11.62 -1.32 2.52
C ILE A 406 -10.32 -1.16 3.31
N PHE A 407 -10.29 -1.45 4.61
CA PHE A 407 -9.07 -1.30 5.42
C PHE A 407 -8.03 -2.39 5.19
N ALA A 408 -8.42 -3.52 4.58
CA ALA A 408 -7.47 -4.53 4.16
C ALA A 408 -6.61 -4.08 2.97
N ILE A 409 -7.05 -3.06 2.21
CA ILE A 409 -6.33 -2.56 1.03
C ILE A 409 -5.02 -1.88 1.47
N PRO A 410 -3.86 -2.44 1.13
CA PRO A 410 -2.59 -1.77 1.35
C PRO A 410 -2.44 -0.68 0.30
N VAL A 411 -1.90 0.45 0.72
CA VAL A 411 -1.65 1.58 -0.20
C VAL A 411 -0.35 1.39 -0.99
N THR A 412 0.46 0.39 -0.63
CA THR A 412 1.73 0.05 -1.27
C THR A 412 1.84 -1.44 -1.57
N THR A 413 2.75 -1.78 -2.48
CA THR A 413 3.04 -3.14 -2.94
C THR A 413 4.22 -3.77 -2.20
N VAL A 414 4.58 -3.21 -1.04
CA VAL A 414 5.80 -3.52 -0.27
C VAL A 414 5.88 -5.01 0.15
N ALA A 415 4.74 -5.65 0.42
CA ALA A 415 4.70 -7.08 0.73
C ALA A 415 5.28 -7.94 -0.41
N SER A 416 4.93 -7.62 -1.66
CA SER A 416 5.44 -8.32 -2.84
C SER A 416 6.88 -7.94 -3.17
N GLU A 417 7.30 -6.69 -2.93
CA GLU A 417 8.71 -6.29 -3.04
C GLU A 417 9.61 -7.03 -2.04
N SER A 418 9.09 -7.30 -0.84
CA SER A 418 9.77 -8.12 0.18
C SER A 418 9.93 -9.58 -0.29
N ALA A 419 8.92 -10.12 -0.98
CA ALA A 419 9.01 -11.42 -1.62
C ALA A 419 10.12 -11.43 -2.69
N PHE A 420 10.19 -10.43 -3.56
CA PHE A 420 11.26 -10.33 -4.57
C PHE A 420 12.66 -10.13 -3.97
N SER A 421 12.78 -9.32 -2.91
CA SER A 421 14.04 -9.15 -2.18
C SER A 421 14.50 -10.45 -1.50
N THR A 422 13.54 -11.29 -1.10
CA THR A 422 13.81 -12.62 -0.55
C THR A 422 14.15 -13.63 -1.65
N SER A 423 13.48 -13.58 -2.80
CA SER A 423 13.76 -14.46 -3.94
C SER A 423 15.14 -14.18 -4.53
N GLY A 424 15.57 -12.92 -4.66
CA GLY A 424 16.91 -12.56 -5.13
C GLY A 424 18.02 -13.14 -4.24
N ARG A 425 17.79 -13.25 -2.93
CA ARG A 425 18.73 -13.91 -1.99
C ARG A 425 18.75 -15.43 -2.15
N LYS A 426 17.62 -16.05 -2.50
CA LYS A 426 17.49 -17.50 -2.71
C LYS A 426 18.00 -17.95 -4.08
N LEU A 427 17.63 -17.22 -5.12
CA LEU A 427 18.10 -17.36 -6.50
C LEU A 427 19.38 -16.54 -6.67
N ASN A 428 20.41 -16.86 -5.92
CA ASN A 428 21.75 -16.27 -6.09
C ASN A 428 22.57 -17.06 -7.12
N GLU A 429 23.75 -16.55 -7.48
CA GLU A 429 24.62 -17.16 -8.50
C GLU A 429 24.91 -18.65 -8.24
N HIS A 430 24.97 -19.06 -6.97
CA HIS A 430 25.22 -20.44 -6.55
C HIS A 430 23.97 -21.33 -6.45
N ARG A 431 22.76 -20.74 -6.53
CA ARG A 431 21.46 -21.41 -6.35
C ARG A 431 20.48 -21.07 -7.47
N SER A 432 20.97 -21.02 -8.71
CA SER A 432 20.21 -20.68 -9.91
C SER A 432 19.50 -21.86 -10.58
N ARG A 433 19.70 -23.10 -10.10
CA ARG A 433 19.18 -24.34 -10.74
C ARG A 433 17.79 -24.78 -10.30
N PHE A 434 17.14 -24.05 -9.39
CA PHE A 434 15.79 -24.41 -8.95
C PHE A 434 14.79 -24.29 -10.10
N THR A 435 13.91 -25.28 -10.24
CA THR A 435 12.76 -25.19 -11.14
C THR A 435 11.81 -24.09 -10.65
N PRO A 436 11.06 -23.41 -11.55
CA PRO A 436 10.09 -22.41 -11.12
C PRO A 436 9.13 -22.89 -10.02
N HIS A 437 8.65 -24.13 -10.14
CA HIS A 437 7.82 -24.76 -9.11
C HIS A 437 8.52 -24.87 -7.75
N MET A 438 9.79 -25.27 -7.71
CA MET A 438 10.54 -25.35 -6.46
C MET A 438 10.79 -23.96 -5.86
N VAL A 439 11.01 -22.94 -6.70
CA VAL A 439 11.11 -21.55 -6.25
C VAL A 439 9.81 -21.11 -5.59
N GLU A 440 8.67 -21.40 -6.23
CA GLU A 440 7.35 -21.11 -5.69
C GLU A 440 7.14 -21.75 -4.32
N VAL A 441 7.33 -23.08 -4.23
CA VAL A 441 7.18 -23.82 -2.97
C VAL A 441 8.07 -23.23 -1.88
N LEU A 442 9.33 -22.92 -2.18
CA LEU A 442 10.26 -22.33 -1.21
C LEU A 442 9.82 -20.92 -0.77
N MET A 443 9.26 -20.12 -1.67
CA MET A 443 8.81 -18.76 -1.38
C MET A 443 7.55 -18.78 -0.52
N CYS A 444 6.50 -19.47 -0.95
CA CYS A 444 5.24 -19.56 -0.22
C CYS A 444 5.43 -20.26 1.14
N SER A 445 6.11 -21.41 1.19
CA SER A 445 6.32 -22.13 2.47
C SER A 445 7.06 -21.28 3.52
N GLN A 446 8.02 -20.46 3.10
CA GLN A 446 8.73 -19.57 4.03
C GLN A 446 7.81 -18.47 4.56
N ASP A 447 7.00 -17.86 3.70
CA ASP A 447 6.03 -16.84 4.09
C ASP A 447 5.02 -17.42 5.09
N TRP A 448 4.48 -18.60 4.77
CA TRP A 448 3.50 -19.30 5.60
C TRP A 448 4.08 -19.68 6.97
N LEU A 449 5.31 -20.19 7.01
CA LEU A 449 5.98 -20.49 8.28
C LEU A 449 6.21 -19.22 9.11
N ARG A 450 6.60 -18.10 8.50
CA ARG A 450 6.80 -16.84 9.23
C ARG A 450 5.48 -16.34 9.83
N ASN A 451 4.40 -16.39 9.06
CA ASN A 451 3.08 -15.99 9.55
C ASN A 451 2.57 -16.90 10.67
N LYS A 452 2.79 -18.23 10.58
CA LYS A 452 2.53 -19.16 11.69
C LYS A 452 3.25 -18.75 12.98
N PHE A 453 4.54 -18.43 12.92
CA PHE A 453 5.32 -18.08 14.11
C PHE A 453 4.93 -16.72 14.71
N LYS A 454 4.47 -15.77 13.88
CA LYS A 454 3.88 -14.52 14.38
C LYS A 454 2.63 -14.80 15.23
N ASP A 455 1.78 -15.73 14.79
CA ASP A 455 0.54 -16.07 15.48
C ASP A 455 0.73 -16.89 16.76
N ALA A 456 1.74 -17.76 16.80
CA ALA A 456 2.05 -18.59 17.97
C ALA A 456 2.28 -17.78 19.26
N ASN A 457 2.68 -16.50 19.13
CA ASN A 457 2.89 -15.59 20.25
C ASN A 457 1.59 -14.91 20.74
N THR A 458 0.43 -15.20 20.15
CA THR A 458 -0.78 -14.38 20.31
C THR A 458 -2.03 -15.12 20.76
N GLY A 459 -2.00 -16.46 20.89
CA GLY A 459 -3.05 -17.25 21.54
C GLY A 459 -4.42 -17.35 20.83
N GLU A 460 -4.55 -16.83 19.61
CA GLU A 460 -5.82 -16.77 18.86
C GLU A 460 -5.77 -17.62 17.56
N ALA A 461 -6.78 -17.51 16.69
CA ALA A 461 -7.00 -18.35 15.50
C ALA A 461 -5.71 -18.69 14.75
N SER A 462 -5.50 -19.97 14.45
CA SER A 462 -4.23 -20.41 13.86
C SER A 462 -4.12 -19.92 12.41
N PHE A 463 -2.97 -19.34 12.03
CA PHE A 463 -2.61 -19.03 10.65
C PHE A 463 -3.01 -20.15 9.66
N TRP A 464 -2.88 -21.42 10.06
CA TRP A 464 -3.25 -22.57 9.22
C TRP A 464 -4.74 -22.67 8.97
N THR A 465 -5.57 -22.29 9.93
CA THR A 465 -7.02 -22.19 9.73
C THR A 465 -7.31 -21.13 8.67
N CYS A 466 -6.69 -19.95 8.75
CA CYS A 466 -6.86 -18.92 7.72
C CYS A 466 -6.34 -19.36 6.35
N LEU A 467 -5.19 -20.02 6.29
CA LEU A 467 -4.62 -20.52 5.03
C LEU A 467 -5.50 -21.61 4.40
N GLN A 468 -5.99 -22.54 5.23
CA GLN A 468 -6.89 -23.60 4.80
C GLN A 468 -8.23 -23.01 4.33
N ASP A 469 -8.77 -22.04 5.07
CA ASP A 469 -9.96 -21.32 4.66
C ASP A 469 -9.76 -20.75 3.25
N ILE A 470 -8.67 -20.02 2.97
CA ILE A 470 -8.42 -19.47 1.62
C ILE A 470 -8.27 -20.58 0.56
N GLN A 471 -7.56 -21.67 0.85
CA GLN A 471 -7.35 -22.77 -0.11
C GLN A 471 -8.63 -23.54 -0.45
N GLU A 472 -9.53 -23.69 0.52
CA GLU A 472 -10.84 -24.31 0.32
C GLU A 472 -11.87 -23.31 -0.25
N GLY A 473 -11.40 -22.17 -0.78
CA GLY A 473 -12.22 -21.13 -1.38
C GLY A 473 -13.03 -20.33 -0.37
N MET A 474 -12.50 -20.17 0.85
CA MET A 474 -13.24 -19.88 2.08
C MET A 474 -14.50 -20.72 2.14
N GLN A 475 -14.40 -21.95 2.68
CA GLN A 475 -15.51 -22.87 2.91
C GLN A 475 -16.84 -22.12 3.10
N VAL A 476 -17.53 -21.98 1.97
CA VAL A 476 -18.96 -22.06 1.77
C VAL A 476 -19.77 -21.77 3.05
N HIS A 477 -20.26 -20.53 3.14
CA HIS A 477 -21.47 -20.13 3.89
C HIS A 477 -21.44 -19.58 5.33
N LYS A 478 -20.31 -19.29 6.02
CA LYS A 478 -20.41 -18.65 7.38
C LYS A 478 -19.44 -17.53 7.80
N LYS A 479 -18.35 -17.20 7.10
CA LYS A 479 -17.21 -16.55 7.79
C LYS A 479 -16.43 -15.39 7.14
N CYS A 480 -16.79 -14.88 5.97
CA CYS A 480 -16.36 -13.56 5.45
C CYS A 480 -17.15 -13.31 4.16
N THR A 481 -17.71 -12.12 3.93
CA THR A 481 -18.48 -11.83 2.71
C THR A 481 -17.58 -11.73 1.49
N HIS A 482 -16.41 -11.09 1.58
CA HIS A 482 -15.43 -11.01 0.49
C HIS A 482 -14.00 -11.23 1.02
N THR A 483 -13.10 -11.76 0.17
CA THR A 483 -11.67 -11.97 0.48
C THR A 483 -10.83 -11.09 -0.41
N PHE A 484 -9.99 -10.20 0.14
CA PHE A 484 -9.14 -9.35 -0.70
C PHE A 484 -7.93 -10.11 -1.22
N LEU A 485 -7.70 -9.88 -2.50
CA LEU A 485 -6.54 -10.31 -3.24
C LEU A 485 -5.80 -9.07 -3.67
N VAL A 486 -4.75 -8.73 -2.94
CA VAL A 486 -3.84 -7.68 -3.39
C VAL A 486 -2.83 -8.33 -4.32
N TYR A 487 -3.27 -8.55 -5.55
CA TYR A 487 -2.32 -8.91 -6.57
C TYR A 487 -1.39 -7.72 -6.86
N VAL A 488 -0.07 -7.99 -6.90
CA VAL A 488 0.96 -7.03 -7.33
C VAL A 488 1.61 -7.49 -8.62
N LEU A 489 1.31 -6.77 -9.69
CA LEU A 489 2.26 -6.59 -10.77
C LEU A 489 3.17 -5.42 -10.47
N GLU A 490 4.44 -5.72 -10.24
CA GLU A 490 5.47 -4.89 -10.84
C GLU A 490 5.68 -5.29 -12.31
N ILE A 491 5.63 -4.39 -13.26
CA ILE A 491 6.36 -4.55 -14.51
C ILE A 491 7.42 -3.46 -14.47
N TYR A 492 8.65 -3.76 -14.02
CA TYR A 492 9.89 -3.41 -14.71
C TYR A 492 11.17 -3.85 -13.96
N ASN A 493 12.19 -4.04 -14.78
CA ASN A 493 13.56 -4.46 -14.56
C ASN A 493 14.38 -3.67 -13.51
N LEU A 494 15.40 -4.38 -12.99
CA LEU A 494 16.71 -3.93 -12.48
C LEU A 494 16.90 -3.76 -10.96
N LEU A 495 17.55 -4.80 -10.41
CA LEU A 495 18.70 -4.78 -9.49
C LEU A 495 18.75 -3.72 -8.38
N GLY A 496 18.78 -4.25 -7.16
CA GLY A 496 19.39 -3.62 -6.01
C GLY A 496 19.00 -4.39 -4.76
N ASN A 497 19.82 -5.36 -4.36
CA ASN A 497 19.80 -5.89 -3.00
C ASN A 497 19.57 -4.72 -2.04
N VAL A 498 18.51 -4.78 -1.21
CA VAL A 498 18.45 -4.19 0.13
C VAL A 498 17.08 -4.41 0.77
N LEU A 499 17.17 -5.02 1.95
CA LEU A 499 16.48 -4.69 3.20
C LEU A 499 15.45 -3.55 3.14
N ILE A 500 14.19 -3.93 3.34
CA ILE A 500 13.41 -3.25 4.39
C ILE A 500 13.98 -3.73 5.72
#